data_AF-A0A820VZP8-F1
#
_entry.id   AF-A0A820VZP8-F1
#
_cell.length_a   1.000
_cell.length_b   1.000
_cell.length_c   1.000
_cell.angle_alpha   90.00
_cell.angle_beta   90.00
_cell.angle_gamma   90.00
#
_symmetry.space_group_name_H-M   'P 1'
#
loop_
_entity.id
_entity.type
_entity.pdbx_description
1 polymer ?
#
loop_
_entity_poly.entity_id
_entity_poly.type
_entity_poly.pdbx_seq_one_letter_code
_entity_poly.pdbx_strand_id
1 'polypeptide(L)'
;HNIVELIETEKEYVKDLALIVEGYMNVIENDKDIKKPTGLTGRERVVFGNVQRIFEFHRDTFLPQLEQCIENPDTLGRLFTTNRFSPYVKYCENKPRSEYIVAEYHDYFE
;
A
#
# COMPACT_ATOMS: atom_id res chain seq x y z
N HIS A 1 6.73 -15.80 -20.21
CA HIS A 1 7.75 -15.31 -19.25
C HIS A 1 7.26 -14.04 -18.55
N ASN A 2 6.91 -12.98 -19.30
CA ASN A 2 6.51 -11.68 -18.72
C ASN A 2 5.28 -11.67 -17.78
N ILE A 3 4.22 -12.45 -18.03
CA ILE A 3 3.01 -12.40 -17.16
C ILE A 3 3.23 -13.10 -15.83
N VAL A 4 3.96 -14.23 -15.83
CA VAL A 4 4.23 -14.99 -14.59
C VAL A 4 5.15 -14.18 -13.67
N GLU A 5 6.20 -13.56 -14.22
CA GLU A 5 7.07 -12.66 -13.46
C GLU A 5 6.31 -11.45 -12.90
N LEU A 6 5.40 -10.86 -13.69
CA LEU A 6 4.54 -9.77 -13.24
C LEU A 6 3.62 -10.20 -12.09
N ILE A 7 3.09 -11.43 -12.10
CA ILE A 7 2.27 -11.95 -11.00
C ILE A 7 3.10 -12.18 -9.74
N GLU A 8 4.30 -12.74 -9.87
CA GLU A 8 5.14 -13.00 -8.69
C GLU A 8 5.60 -11.70 -8.03
N THR A 9 6.03 -10.72 -8.83
CA THR A 9 6.36 -9.38 -8.31
C THR A 9 5.15 -8.66 -7.72
N GLU A 10 3.96 -8.85 -8.29
CA GLU A 10 2.71 -8.31 -7.72
C GLU A 10 2.35 -8.98 -6.38
N LYS A 11 2.57 -10.29 -6.23
CA LYS A 11 2.37 -11.00 -4.94
C LYS A 11 3.34 -10.49 -3.87
N GLU A 12 4.60 -10.25 -4.23
CA GLU A 12 5.57 -9.63 -3.33
C GLU A 12 5.13 -8.23 -2.93
N TYR A 13 4.68 -7.41 -3.89
CA TYR A 13 4.16 -6.08 -3.62
C TYR A 13 2.96 -6.08 -2.66
N VAL A 14 1.98 -6.96 -2.87
CA VAL A 14 0.83 -7.11 -1.96
C VAL A 14 1.26 -7.54 -0.57
N LYS A 15 2.25 -8.43 -0.44
CA LYS A 15 2.79 -8.85 0.87
C LYS A 15 3.47 -7.68 1.59
N ASP A 16 4.27 -6.89 0.88
CA ASP A 16 4.94 -5.73 1.46
C ASP A 16 3.93 -4.68 1.95
N LEU A 17 2.87 -4.46 1.17
CA LEU A 17 1.75 -3.60 1.58
C LEU A 17 1.00 -4.15 2.80
N ALA A 18 0.83 -5.47 2.90
CA ALA A 18 0.21 -6.11 4.06
C ALA A 18 1.04 -5.89 5.33
N LEU A 19 2.38 -5.95 5.26
CA LEU A 19 3.25 -5.65 6.41
C LEU A 19 3.01 -4.23 6.96
N ILE A 20 2.75 -3.27 6.08
CA ILE A 20 2.45 -1.89 6.48
C ILE A 20 1.05 -1.81 7.11
N VAL A 21 0.03 -2.35 6.45
CA VAL A 21 -1.38 -2.16 6.84
C VAL A 21 -1.78 -3.07 8.01
N GLU A 22 -1.43 -4.34 7.95
CA GLU A 22 -1.82 -5.34 8.95
C GLU A 22 -0.78 -5.46 10.07
N GLY A 23 0.45 -5.01 9.82
CA GLY A 23 1.52 -4.88 10.81
C GLY A 23 1.55 -3.48 11.43
N TYR A 24 2.33 -2.57 10.85
CA TYR A 24 2.64 -1.26 11.44
C TYR A 24 1.40 -0.43 11.79
N MET A 25 0.46 -0.26 10.87
CA MET A 25 -0.76 0.53 11.11
C MET A 25 -1.60 -0.09 12.23
N ASN A 26 -1.85 -1.39 12.16
CA ASN A 26 -2.64 -2.11 13.14
C ASN A 26 -2.00 -2.08 14.54
N VAL A 27 -0.69 -2.26 14.62
CA VAL A 27 0.09 -2.20 15.85
C VAL A 27 0.01 -0.80 16.46
N ILE A 28 0.23 0.25 15.67
CA ILE A 28 0.09 1.64 16.15
C ILE A 28 -1.35 1.93 16.60
N GLU A 29 -2.38 1.44 15.90
CA GLU A 29 -3.77 1.72 16.26
C GLU A 29 -4.28 0.94 17.49
N ASN A 30 -3.88 -0.32 17.63
CA ASN A 30 -4.51 -1.25 18.58
C ASN A 30 -3.60 -1.71 19.73
N ASP A 31 -2.28 -1.55 19.62
CA ASP A 31 -1.36 -1.88 20.71
C ASP A 31 -1.31 -0.76 21.74
N LYS A 32 -1.79 -1.05 22.96
CA LYS A 32 -1.83 -0.09 24.07
C LYS A 32 -0.49 0.07 24.77
N ASP A 33 0.44 -0.84 24.56
CA ASP A 33 1.77 -0.81 25.17
C ASP A 33 2.72 0.11 24.39
N ILE A 34 2.40 0.43 23.13
CA ILE A 34 3.14 1.39 22.31
C ILE A 34 2.70 2.82 22.64
N LYS A 35 3.59 3.55 23.31
CA LYS A 35 3.40 4.98 23.57
C LYS A 35 3.59 5.80 22.29
N LYS A 36 2.49 6.27 21.72
CA LYS A 36 2.51 7.22 20.61
C LYS A 36 3.08 8.58 21.05
N PRO A 37 3.95 9.21 20.27
CA PRO A 37 4.29 10.61 20.46
C PRO A 37 3.03 11.47 20.37
N THR A 38 2.91 12.47 21.25
CA THR A 38 1.74 13.37 21.32
C THR A 38 1.50 14.12 20.00
N GLY A 39 2.57 14.42 19.26
CA GLY A 39 2.49 15.05 17.93
C GLY A 39 2.05 14.12 16.79
N LEU A 40 2.11 12.80 17.01
CA LEU A 40 1.71 11.78 16.03
C LEU A 40 0.23 11.39 16.17
N THR A 41 -0.36 11.57 17.35
CA THR A 41 -1.75 11.22 17.62
C THR A 41 -2.70 12.03 16.74
N GLY A 42 -3.52 11.35 15.93
CA GLY A 42 -4.40 11.95 14.93
C GLY A 42 -3.73 12.27 13.59
N ARG A 43 -2.41 12.05 13.45
CA ARG A 43 -1.64 12.23 12.21
C ARG A 43 -1.24 10.91 11.54
N GLU A 44 -1.62 9.77 12.11
CA GLU A 44 -1.29 8.45 11.57
C GLU A 44 -1.81 8.28 10.14
N ARG A 45 -3.00 8.80 9.85
CA ARG A 45 -3.57 8.82 8.47
C ARG A 45 -2.74 9.64 7.48
N VAL A 46 -1.94 10.61 7.93
CA VAL A 46 -1.04 11.37 7.06
C VAL A 46 0.24 10.59 6.80
N VAL A 47 0.75 9.87 7.80
CA VAL A 47 1.91 8.97 7.66
C VAL A 47 1.62 7.88 6.64
N PHE A 48 0.50 7.17 6.79
CA PHE A 48 0.12 6.05 5.92
C PHE A 48 -0.67 6.47 4.68
N GLY A 49 -1.14 7.72 4.62
CA GLY A 49 -1.90 8.25 3.49
C GLY A 49 -3.08 7.36 3.11
N ASN A 50 -3.11 6.95 1.84
CA ASN A 50 -4.09 6.01 1.30
C ASN A 50 -3.48 4.64 0.98
N VAL A 51 -2.38 4.24 1.64
CA VAL A 51 -1.72 2.93 1.45
C VAL A 51 -2.69 1.78 1.65
N GLN A 52 -3.54 1.82 2.68
CA GLN A 52 -4.58 0.81 2.89
C GLN A 52 -5.49 0.63 1.67
N ARG A 53 -5.89 1.72 1.02
CA ARG A 53 -6.74 1.66 -0.18
C ARG A 53 -5.99 1.08 -1.38
N ILE A 54 -4.70 1.35 -1.50
CA ILE A 54 -3.85 0.75 -2.53
C ILE A 54 -3.72 -0.75 -2.27
N PHE A 55 -3.41 -1.15 -1.04
CA PHE A 55 -3.36 -2.55 -0.62
C PHE A 55 -4.64 -3.31 -0.94
N GLU A 56 -5.80 -2.80 -0.50
CA GLU A 56 -7.10 -3.41 -0.77
C GLU A 56 -7.37 -3.55 -2.28
N PHE A 57 -7.06 -2.53 -3.08
CA PHE A 57 -7.19 -2.61 -4.54
C PHE A 57 -6.30 -3.70 -5.14
N HIS A 58 -5.03 -3.74 -4.74
CA HIS A 58 -4.08 -4.71 -5.28
C HIS A 58 -4.42 -6.14 -4.88
N ARG A 59 -4.73 -6.38 -3.59
CA ARG A 59 -5.12 -7.68 -3.03
C ARG A 59 -6.44 -8.19 -3.60
N ASP A 60 -7.49 -7.38 -3.58
CA ASP A 60 -8.87 -7.85 -3.82
C ASP A 60 -9.29 -7.74 -5.28
N THR A 61 -8.61 -6.91 -6.08
CA THR A 61 -9.00 -6.61 -7.46
C THR A 61 -7.90 -6.89 -8.48
N PHE A 62 -6.72 -6.29 -8.31
CA PHE A 62 -5.69 -6.32 -9.36
C PHE A 62 -5.00 -7.67 -9.48
N LEU A 63 -4.46 -8.21 -8.38
CA LEU A 63 -3.76 -9.50 -8.37
C LEU A 63 -4.65 -10.66 -8.87
N PRO A 64 -5.90 -10.84 -8.38
CA PRO A 64 -6.77 -11.90 -8.89
C PRO A 64 -7.09 -11.77 -10.39
N GLN A 65 -7.24 -10.54 -10.90
CA GLN A 65 -7.47 -10.31 -12.34
C GLN A 65 -6.20 -10.54 -13.16
N LEU A 66 -5.04 -10.23 -12.60
CA LEU A 66 -3.75 -10.47 -13.22
C LEU A 66 -3.45 -11.96 -13.34
N GLU A 67 -3.80 -12.77 -12.32
CA GLU A 67 -3.69 -14.23 -12.37
C GLU A 67 -4.55 -14.84 -13.48
N GLN A 68 -5.74 -14.29 -13.74
CA GLN A 68 -6.60 -14.72 -14.86
C GLN A 68 -6.01 -14.41 -16.24
N CYS A 69 -5.06 -13.46 -16.35
CA CYS A 69 -4.40 -13.15 -17.62
C CYS A 69 -3.46 -14.26 -18.10
N ILE A 70 -3.13 -15.24 -17.25
CA ILE A 70 -2.38 -16.45 -17.66
C ILE A 70 -3.18 -17.22 -18.72
N GLU A 71 -4.49 -17.37 -18.50
CA GLU A 71 -5.39 -18.09 -19.40
C GLU A 71 -5.87 -17.22 -20.56
N ASN A 72 -5.93 -15.89 -20.36
CA ASN A 72 -6.35 -14.93 -21.37
C ASN A 72 -5.45 -13.68 -21.42
N PRO A 73 -4.29 -13.76 -22.11
CA PRO A 73 -3.31 -12.66 -22.18
C PRO A 73 -3.85 -11.36 -22.79
N ASP A 74 -4.85 -11.44 -23.67
CA ASP A 74 -5.45 -10.26 -24.33
C ASP A 74 -6.19 -9.34 -23.35
N THR A 75 -6.50 -9.83 -22.15
CA THR A 75 -7.13 -9.04 -21.09
C THR A 75 -6.14 -8.14 -20.34
N LEU A 76 -4.83 -8.41 -20.43
CA LEU A 76 -3.79 -7.72 -19.65
C LEU A 76 -3.83 -6.20 -19.87
N GLY A 77 -3.93 -5.75 -21.12
CA GLY A 77 -3.98 -4.31 -21.44
C GLY A 77 -5.17 -3.59 -20.82
N ARG A 78 -6.29 -4.27 -20.58
CA ARG A 78 -7.49 -3.68 -19.95
C ARG A 78 -7.30 -3.45 -18.46
N LEU A 79 -6.44 -4.24 -17.80
CA LEU A 79 -6.15 -4.06 -16.38
C LEU A 79 -5.43 -2.74 -16.10
N PHE A 80 -4.59 -2.28 -17.03
CA PHE A 80 -3.81 -1.06 -16.91
C PHE A 80 -4.52 0.22 -17.37
N THR A 81 -5.86 0.18 -17.49
CA THR A 81 -6.64 1.36 -17.86
C THR A 81 -6.58 2.46 -16.78
N THR A 82 -6.47 3.71 -17.22
CA THR A 82 -6.01 4.87 -16.43
C THR A 82 -6.79 5.13 -15.13
N ASN A 83 -8.07 4.78 -15.07
CA ASN A 83 -8.91 5.06 -13.89
C ASN A 83 -8.64 4.12 -12.70
N ARG A 84 -8.12 2.92 -12.93
CA ARG A 84 -7.91 1.91 -11.89
C ARG A 84 -6.76 2.27 -10.93
N PHE A 85 -5.80 3.06 -11.42
CA PHE A 85 -4.64 3.52 -10.65
C PHE A 85 -4.79 4.96 -10.12
N SER A 86 -5.98 5.56 -10.23
CA SER A 86 -6.25 6.89 -9.67
C SER A 86 -5.92 7.06 -8.18
N PRO A 87 -5.94 6.03 -7.30
CA PRO A 87 -5.45 6.17 -5.93
C PRO A 87 -3.96 6.58 -5.84
N TYR A 88 -3.12 6.25 -6.83
CA TYR A 88 -1.71 6.60 -6.81
C TYR A 88 -1.45 8.10 -6.93
N VAL A 89 -2.36 8.86 -7.56
CA VAL A 89 -2.25 10.34 -7.62
C VAL A 89 -2.23 10.91 -6.20
N LYS A 90 -3.19 10.50 -5.37
CA LYS A 90 -3.30 10.95 -3.98
C LYS A 90 -2.14 10.45 -3.12
N TYR A 91 -1.64 9.25 -3.40
CA TYR A 91 -0.48 8.70 -2.69
C TYR A 91 0.78 9.53 -2.97
N CYS A 92 1.04 9.84 -4.24
CA CYS A 92 2.17 10.68 -4.64
C CYS A 92 2.07 12.10 -4.07
N GLU A 93 0.88 12.70 -4.05
CA GLU A 93 0.65 14.01 -3.41
C GLU A 93 0.93 13.98 -1.90
N ASN A 94 0.64 12.86 -1.23
CA ASN A 94 0.87 12.70 0.20
C ASN A 94 2.31 12.29 0.55
N LYS A 95 3.07 11.70 -0.38
CA LYS A 95 4.40 11.13 -0.12
C LYS A 95 5.38 12.10 0.55
N PRO A 96 5.52 13.37 0.12
CA PRO A 96 6.44 14.30 0.77
C PRO A 96 6.05 14.60 2.24
N ARG A 97 4.75 14.62 2.55
CA ARG A 97 4.25 14.86 3.92
C ARG A 97 4.48 13.65 4.81
N SER A 98 4.26 12.46 4.26
CA SER A 98 4.54 11.19 4.93
C SER A 98 6.03 11.11 5.30
N GLU A 99 6.93 11.36 4.34
CA GLU A 99 8.39 11.36 4.58
C GLU A 99 8.82 12.36 5.64
N TYR A 100 8.26 13.57 5.62
CA TYR A 100 8.55 14.60 6.61
C TYR A 100 8.18 14.14 8.03
N ILE A 101 7.00 13.55 8.21
CA ILE A 101 6.55 13.08 9.53
C ILE A 101 7.38 11.87 9.98
N VAL A 102 7.67 10.91 9.09
CA VAL A 102 8.52 9.76 9.42
C VAL A 102 9.92 10.23 9.85
N ALA A 103 10.50 11.21 9.17
CA ALA A 103 11.80 11.79 9.54
C ALA A 103 11.74 12.54 10.89
N GLU A 104 10.65 13.24 11.19
CA GLU A 104 10.45 13.93 12.48
C GLU A 104 10.35 12.95 13.66
N TYR A 105 9.80 11.75 13.43
CA TYR A 105 9.60 10.71 14.44
C TYR A 105 10.43 9.44 14.16
N HIS A 106 11.64 9.59 13.58
CA HIS A 106 12.49 8.47 13.16
C HIS A 106 12.66 7.40 14.27
N ASP A 107 13.01 7.82 15.50
CA ASP A 107 13.24 6.94 16.65
C ASP A 107 12.01 6.11 17.07
N TYR A 108 10.81 6.48 16.62
CA TYR A 108 9.57 5.75 16.88
C TYR A 108 9.28 4.69 15.81
N PHE A 109 9.81 4.87 14.60
CA PHE A 109 9.56 4.00 13.44
C PHE A 109 10.71 3.00 13.15
N GLU A 110 11.84 3.06 13.87
CA GLU A 110 12.85 1.98 13.94
C GLU A 110 12.48 0.88 14.94
#